data_AF-A0AA41X5K8-F1
#
_entry.id   AF-A0AA41X5K8-F1
#
_cell.length_a   1.000
_cell.length_b   1.000
_cell.length_c   1.000
_cell.angle_alpha   90.00
_cell.angle_beta   90.00
_cell.angle_gamma   90.00
#
_symmetry.space_group_name_H-M   'P 1'
#
loop_
_entity.id
_entity.type
_entity.pdbx_description
1 polymer ?
#
loop_
_entity_poly.entity_id
_entity_poly.type
_entity_poly.pdbx_seq_one_letter_code
_entity_poly.pdbx_strand_id
1 'polypeptide(L)'
;SLMAGLAFGNAGVGAVHALAYPLGGRFHLSHGMSNAVMLPHVLKVNAPFCADKLYSVAKLLKVCERHHSKDEAIKLLLAAIEKLC
;
A
#
# COMPACT_ATOMS: atom_id res chain seq x y z
N SER A 1 -1.88 -12.19 9.04
CA SER A 1 -0.41 -12.31 8.90
C SER A 1 0.03 -13.51 8.05
N LEU A 2 -0.56 -14.71 8.15
CA LEU A 2 -0.14 -15.88 7.37
C LEU A 2 -0.30 -15.75 5.83
N MET A 3 -1.50 -15.38 5.35
CA MET A 3 -1.77 -15.30 3.91
C MET A 3 -0.91 -14.26 3.18
N ALA A 4 -0.59 -13.15 3.85
CA ALA A 4 0.33 -12.15 3.33
C ALA A 4 1.75 -12.73 3.18
N GLY A 5 2.23 -13.49 4.18
CA GLY A 5 3.51 -14.19 4.13
C GLY A 5 3.62 -15.18 2.99
N LEU A 6 2.57 -15.96 2.73
CA LEU A 6 2.51 -16.83 1.56
C LEU A 6 2.56 -16.05 0.24
N ALA A 7 1.91 -14.88 0.17
CA ALA A 7 1.92 -14.06 -1.03
C ALA A 7 3.31 -13.45 -1.29
N PHE A 8 3.86 -12.68 -0.35
CA PHE A 8 5.15 -12.02 -0.57
C PHE A 8 6.34 -12.98 -0.50
N GLY A 9 6.22 -14.16 0.13
CA GLY A 9 7.24 -15.20 0.10
C GLY A 9 7.49 -15.75 -1.31
N ASN A 10 6.49 -15.67 -2.20
CA ASN A 10 6.60 -16.12 -3.60
C ASN A 10 6.73 -14.96 -4.59
N ALA A 11 6.06 -13.83 -4.33
CA ALA A 11 6.03 -12.68 -5.24
C ALA A 11 7.09 -11.61 -4.92
N GLY A 12 7.74 -11.71 -3.75
CA GLY A 12 8.62 -10.67 -3.22
C GLY A 12 7.84 -9.45 -2.71
N VAL A 13 8.61 -8.41 -2.38
CA VAL A 13 8.13 -7.10 -1.93
C VAL A 13 8.77 -5.99 -2.75
N GLY A 14 8.17 -4.81 -2.74
CA GLY A 14 8.62 -3.66 -3.53
C GLY A 14 9.27 -2.54 -2.72
N ALA A 15 9.20 -1.33 -3.29
CA ALA A 15 9.86 -0.13 -2.77
C ALA A 15 9.48 0.23 -1.33
N VAL A 16 8.30 -0.15 -0.82
CA VAL A 16 7.92 0.06 0.59
C VAL A 16 8.95 -0.59 1.53
N HIS A 17 9.28 -1.86 1.32
CA HIS A 17 10.24 -2.57 2.16
C HIS A 17 11.66 -2.05 1.95
N ALA A 18 12.04 -1.79 0.69
CA ALA A 18 13.37 -1.27 0.37
C ALA A 18 13.65 0.08 1.06
N LEU A 19 12.66 0.98 1.10
CA LEU A 19 12.78 2.30 1.73
C LEU A 19 12.54 2.25 3.25
N ALA A 20 11.85 1.23 3.76
CA ALA A 20 11.68 1.03 5.19
C ALA A 20 13.00 0.69 5.91
N TYR A 21 13.95 0.01 5.24
CA TYR A 21 15.25 -0.35 5.82
C TYR A 21 16.11 0.85 6.24
N PRO A 22 16.41 1.84 5.37
CA PRO A 22 17.18 3.00 5.79
C PRO A 22 16.43 3.85 6.82
N LEU A 23 15.09 3.91 6.76
CA LEU A 23 14.28 4.64 7.73
C LEU A 23 14.37 4.00 9.13
N GLY A 24 14.20 2.68 9.22
CA GLY A 24 14.34 1.92 10.46
C GLY A 24 15.76 1.96 11.03
N GLY A 25 16.78 1.87 10.16
CA GLY A 25 18.18 1.95 10.57
C GLY A 25 18.58 3.32 11.13
N ARG A 26 18.06 4.41 10.54
CA ARG A 26 18.41 5.78 10.95
C ARG A 26 17.64 6.28 12.17
N PHE A 27 16.36 5.93 12.28
CA PHE A 27 15.46 6.48 13.31
C PHE A 27 15.04 5.44 14.36
N HIS A 28 15.59 4.23 14.30
CA HIS A 28 15.27 3.11 15.21
C HIS A 28 13.76 2.79 15.27
N LEU A 29 13.05 3.01 14.17
CA LEU A 29 11.65 2.66 14.05
C LEU A 29 11.49 1.15 13.90
N SER A 30 10.41 0.60 14.48
CA SER A 30 10.07 -0.81 14.26
C SER A 30 9.79 -1.07 12.78
N HIS A 31 10.08 -2.28 12.32
CA HIS A 31 9.88 -2.64 10.90
C HIS A 31 8.45 -2.36 10.41
N GLY A 32 7.44 -2.65 11.24
CA GLY A 32 6.04 -2.36 10.93
C GLY A 32 5.77 -0.86 10.75
N MET A 33 6.27 -0.03 11.67
CA MET A 33 6.10 1.43 11.60
C MET A 33 6.78 2.02 10.36
N SER A 34 8.01 1.59 10.06
CA SER A 34 8.73 2.06 8.87
C SER A 34 7.99 1.74 7.58
N ASN A 35 7.42 0.53 7.47
CA ASN A 35 6.61 0.15 6.31
C ASN A 35 5.29 0.93 6.24
N ALA A 36 4.61 1.13 7.38
CA ALA A 36 3.36 1.89 7.44
C ALA A 36 3.54 3.33 6.96
N VAL A 37 4.57 4.02 7.46
CA VAL A 37 4.91 5.39 7.04
C VAL A 37 5.20 5.48 5.54
N MET A 38 5.93 4.50 4.98
CA MET A 38 6.30 4.54 3.56
C MET A 38 5.18 4.10 2.59
N LEU A 39 4.21 3.32 3.06
CA LEU A 39 3.17 2.71 2.23
C LEU A 39 2.37 3.73 1.39
N PRO A 40 1.76 4.80 1.95
CA PRO A 40 0.95 5.72 1.15
C PRO A 40 1.78 6.45 0.08
N HIS A 41 3.02 6.82 0.40
CA HIS A 41 3.91 7.52 -0.52
C HIS A 41 4.29 6.66 -1.72
N VAL A 42 4.67 5.39 -1.48
CA VAL A 42 5.03 4.47 -2.55
C VAL A 42 3.81 4.09 -3.39
N LEU A 43 2.63 3.90 -2.79
CA LEU A 43 1.42 3.59 -3.53
C LEU A 43 0.98 4.75 -4.45
N LYS A 44 1.15 6.01 -4.04
CA LYS A 44 0.92 7.17 -4.92
C LYS A 44 1.79 7.14 -6.16
N VAL A 45 3.07 6.82 -6.00
CA VAL A 45 4.02 6.69 -7.12
C VAL A 45 3.67 5.49 -8.01
N ASN A 46 3.23 4.38 -7.42
CA ASN A 46 2.90 3.17 -8.18
C ASN A 46 1.53 3.25 -8.88
N ALA A 47 0.61 4.09 -8.41
CA ALA A 47 -0.78 4.11 -8.87
C ALA A 47 -0.97 4.19 -10.40
N PRO A 48 -0.21 5.02 -11.15
CA PRO A 48 -0.32 5.05 -12.61
C PRO A 48 0.05 3.74 -13.29
N PHE A 49 0.91 2.92 -12.67
CA PHE A 49 1.45 1.69 -13.24
C PHE A 49 0.69 0.44 -12.83
N CYS A 50 -0.19 0.53 -11.82
CA CYS A 50 -0.94 -0.62 -11.31
C CYS A 50 -2.40 -0.30 -10.96
N ALA A 51 -3.01 0.65 -11.69
CA ALA A 51 -4.36 1.14 -11.45
C ALA A 51 -5.42 0.03 -11.33
N ASP A 52 -5.39 -0.98 -12.20
CA ASP A 52 -6.33 -2.11 -12.15
C ASP A 52 -6.22 -2.93 -10.86
N LYS A 53 -4.99 -3.14 -10.39
CA LYS A 53 -4.72 -3.87 -9.15
C LYS A 53 -5.19 -3.05 -7.95
N LEU A 54 -4.90 -1.75 -7.93
CA LEU A 54 -5.34 -0.87 -6.85
C LEU A 54 -6.87 -0.72 -6.82
N TYR A 55 -7.53 -0.66 -7.98
CA TYR A 55 -8.99 -0.66 -8.06
C TYR A 55 -9.58 -1.94 -7.48
N SER A 56 -8.99 -3.09 -7.78
CA SER A 56 -9.40 -4.38 -7.21
C SER A 56 -9.24 -4.41 -5.69
N VAL A 57 -8.13 -3.87 -5.17
CA VAL A 57 -7.92 -3.69 -3.72
C VAL A 57 -8.96 -2.76 -3.11
N ALA A 58 -9.26 -1.63 -3.76
CA ALA A 58 -10.27 -0.67 -3.30
C ALA A 58 -11.66 -1.33 -3.15
N LYS A 59 -12.04 -2.19 -4.11
CA LYS A 59 -13.29 -2.96 -4.04
C LYS A 59 -13.26 -4.00 -2.92
N LEU A 60 -12.16 -4.73 -2.76
CA LEU A 60 -12.01 -5.76 -1.72
C LEU A 60 -12.09 -5.15 -0.31
N LEU A 61 -11.48 -3.98 -0.12
CA LEU A 61 -11.53 -3.24 1.13
C LEU A 61 -12.83 -2.44 1.34
N LYS A 62 -13.75 -2.48 0.35
CA LYS A 62 -15.03 -1.76 0.38
C LYS A 62 -14.88 -0.25 0.63
N VAL A 63 -13.81 0.35 0.11
CA VAL A 63 -13.54 1.80 0.20
C VAL A 63 -14.08 2.58 -1.00
N CYS A 64 -14.64 1.88 -2.00
CA CYS A 64 -15.28 2.49 -3.15
C CYS A 64 -16.60 1.77 -3.51
N GLU A 65 -17.51 2.51 -4.13
CA GLU A 65 -18.77 2.00 -4.67
C GLU A 65 -18.72 1.76 -6.19
N ARG A 66 -19.73 1.09 -6.73
CA ARG A 66 -19.83 0.76 -8.17
C ARG A 66 -19.88 1.99 -9.08
N HIS A 67 -20.39 3.11 -8.60
CA HIS A 67 -20.53 4.33 -9.37
C HIS A 67 -19.22 5.14 -9.47
N HIS A 68 -18.23 4.86 -8.61
CA HIS A 68 -16.95 5.54 -8.66
C HIS A 68 -16.15 5.09 -9.88
N SER A 69 -15.56 6.05 -10.56
CA SER A 69 -14.55 5.79 -11.57
C SER A 69 -13.32 5.11 -10.94
N LYS A 70 -12.48 4.52 -11.80
CA LYS A 70 -11.25 3.86 -11.37
C LYS A 70 -10.32 4.82 -10.60
N ASP A 71 -10.17 6.04 -11.12
CA ASP A 71 -9.30 7.05 -10.51
C ASP A 71 -9.83 7.55 -9.17
N GLU A 72 -11.15 7.73 -9.04
CA GLU A 72 -11.78 8.07 -7.76
C GLU A 72 -11.60 6.97 -6.73
N ALA A 73 -11.82 5.71 -7.12
CA ALA A 73 -11.64 4.56 -6.23
C ALA A 73 -10.18 4.42 -5.75
N ILE A 74 -9.20 4.70 -6.61
CA ILE A 74 -7.78 4.71 -6.22
C ILE A 74 -7.49 5.87 -5.25
N LYS A 75 -8.03 7.07 -5.50
CA LYS A 75 -7.90 8.20 -4.57
C LYS A 75 -8.50 7.89 -3.20
N LEU A 76 -9.68 7.28 -3.16
CA LEU A 76 -10.34 6.84 -1.92
C LEU A 76 -9.51 5.79 -1.19
N LEU A 77 -8.92 4.83 -1.91
CA LEU A 77 -8.02 3.84 -1.33
C LEU A 77 -6.78 4.49 -0.72
N LEU A 78 -6.12 5.41 -1.43
CA LEU A 78 -4.94 6.11 -0.93
C LEU A 78 -5.26 6.92 0.33
N ALA A 79 -6.39 7.64 0.34
CA ALA A 79 -6.85 8.38 1.51
C ALA A 79 -7.18 7.46 2.70
N ALA A 80 -7.78 6.29 2.44
CA ALA A 80 -8.06 5.31 3.48
C ALA A 80 -6.77 4.74 4.10
N ILE A 81 -5.76 4.45 3.26
CA ILE A 81 -4.45 3.98 3.72
C ILE A 81 -3.73 5.03 4.56
N GLU A 82 -3.77 6.31 4.15
CA GLU A 82 -3.19 7.40 4.93
C GLU A 82 -3.85 7.58 6.29
N LYS A 83 -5.16 7.34 6.40
CA LYS A 83 -5.89 7.44 7.67
C LYS A 83 -5.60 6.27 8.64
N LEU A 84 -5.13 5.13 8.11
CA LEU A 84 -4.79 3.95 8.90
C LEU A 84 -3.37 4.00 9.49
N CYS A 85 -2.52 4.88 8.97
CA CYS A 85 -1.14 5.06 9.39
C CYS A 85 -1.02 6.25 10.36
#